data_AF-A0A846EX02-F1
#
_entry.id   AF-A0A846EX02-F1
#
_cell.length_a   1.000
_cell.length_b   1.000
_cell.length_c   1.000
_cell.angle_alpha   90.00
_cell.angle_beta   90.00
_cell.angle_gamma   90.00
#
_symmetry.space_group_name_H-M   'P 1'
#
loop_
_entity.id
_entity.type
_entity.pdbx_description
1 polymer ?
#
loop_
_entity_poly.entity_id
_entity_poly.type
_entity_poly.pdbx_seq_one_letter_code
_entity_poly.pdbx_strand_id
1 'polypeptide(L)'
;MTQGKLLEFLEDMGISISAGHLSNLLIKNQAFFEREKSEIYEAGLQSSPWQHFDQTGARVGGVNYTTNVVCNPLYTVYFTTANKDRLSVLQGLLDGRELEFRLNPLTF
;
A
#
# COMPACT_ATOMS: atom_id res chain seq x y z
N MET A 1 -9.40 -12.20 6.66
CA MET A 1 -10.88 -12.32 6.57
C MET A 1 -11.28 -12.21 5.11
N THR A 2 -12.14 -13.09 4.60
CA THR A 2 -12.60 -13.06 3.19
C THR A 2 -13.90 -12.26 3.07
N GLN A 3 -14.27 -11.80 1.86
CA GLN A 3 -15.54 -11.12 1.64
C GLN A 3 -16.75 -11.99 2.04
N GLY A 4 -16.70 -13.30 1.79
CA GLY A 4 -17.75 -14.22 2.22
C GLY A 4 -17.92 -14.28 3.74
N LYS A 5 -16.82 -14.30 4.50
CA LYS A 5 -16.87 -14.27 5.97
C LYS A 5 -17.37 -12.94 6.52
N LEU A 6 -17.06 -11.84 5.84
CA LEU A 6 -17.61 -10.54 6.21
C LEU A 6 -19.12 -10.47 5.92
N LEU A 7 -19.58 -11.08 4.82
CA LEU A 7 -21.00 -11.17 4.50
C LEU A 7 -21.76 -11.98 5.56
N GLU A 8 -21.27 -13.18 5.90
CA GLU A 8 -21.84 -14.02 6.97
C GLU A 8 -21.94 -13.24 8.29
N PHE A 9 -20.88 -12.51 8.66
CA PHE A 9 -20.88 -11.69 9.87
C PHE A 9 -21.96 -10.60 9.87
N LEU A 10 -22.17 -9.93 8.73
CA LEU A 10 -23.21 -8.90 8.60
C LEU A 10 -24.61 -9.53 8.66
N GLU A 11 -24.80 -10.70 8.03
CA GLU A 11 -26.06 -11.46 8.09
C GLU A 11 -26.38 -11.91 9.52
N ASP A 12 -25.40 -12.39 10.29
CA ASP A 12 -25.54 -12.76 11.70
C ASP A 12 -25.97 -11.58 12.58
N MET A 13 -25.57 -10.36 12.22
CA MET A 13 -26.03 -9.11 12.86
C MET A 13 -27.43 -8.67 12.41
N GLY A 14 -28.09 -9.40 11.51
CA GLY A 14 -29.39 -9.05 10.94
C GLY A 14 -29.33 -8.02 9.82
N ILE A 15 -28.14 -7.73 9.26
CA ILE A 15 -27.96 -6.78 8.17
C ILE A 15 -28.17 -7.48 6.83
N SER A 16 -29.26 -7.15 6.14
CA SER A 16 -29.54 -7.64 4.79
C SER A 16 -28.75 -6.87 3.74
N ILE A 17 -27.73 -7.50 3.15
CA ILE A 17 -26.87 -6.92 2.11
C ILE A 17 -26.48 -7.99 1.08
N SER A 18 -26.36 -7.63 -0.20
CA SER A 18 -25.90 -8.58 -1.21
C SER A 18 -24.36 -8.62 -1.30
N ALA A 19 -23.80 -9.76 -1.69
CA ALA A 19 -22.37 -9.90 -1.95
C ALA A 19 -21.83 -8.85 -2.95
N GLY A 20 -22.62 -8.52 -3.97
CA GLY A 20 -22.27 -7.49 -4.96
C GLY A 20 -22.24 -6.08 -4.35
N HIS A 21 -23.20 -5.75 -3.49
CA HIS A 21 -23.21 -4.46 -2.79
C HIS A 21 -22.04 -4.35 -1.80
N LEU A 22 -21.77 -5.41 -1.03
CA LEU A 22 -20.61 -5.46 -0.14
C LEU A 22 -19.30 -5.30 -0.92
N SER A 23 -19.16 -5.97 -2.05
CA SER A 23 -17.98 -5.83 -2.92
C SER A 23 -17.82 -4.38 -3.39
N ASN A 24 -18.89 -3.76 -3.87
CA ASN A 24 -18.84 -2.36 -4.32
C ASN A 24 -18.47 -1.41 -3.19
N LEU A 25 -18.99 -1.62 -1.97
CA LEU A 25 -18.62 -0.83 -0.80
C LEU A 25 -17.11 -0.90 -0.51
N LEU A 26 -16.51 -2.08 -0.67
CA LEU A 26 -15.11 -2.32 -0.35
C LEU A 26 -14.13 -1.83 -1.43
N ILE A 27 -14.50 -1.87 -2.71
CA ILE A 27 -13.52 -1.66 -3.81
C ILE A 27 -13.85 -0.51 -4.75
N LYS A 28 -15.04 0.11 -4.66
CA LYS A 28 -15.42 1.24 -5.52
C LYS A 28 -15.23 2.56 -4.79
N ASN A 29 -15.18 3.65 -5.56
CA ASN A 29 -15.10 5.03 -5.07
C ASN A 29 -13.92 5.29 -4.10
N GLN A 30 -12.77 4.66 -4.37
CA GLN A 30 -11.58 4.74 -3.51
C GLN A 30 -10.79 6.05 -3.64
N ALA A 31 -11.17 6.94 -4.55
CA ALA A 31 -10.43 8.17 -4.85
C ALA A 31 -10.21 9.07 -3.61
N PHE A 32 -11.12 9.05 -2.64
CA PHE A 32 -10.93 9.74 -1.37
C PHE A 32 -9.82 9.11 -0.53
N PHE A 33 -9.83 7.78 -0.36
CA PHE A 33 -8.80 7.04 0.38
C PHE A 33 -7.44 7.08 -0.31
N GLU A 34 -7.41 7.06 -1.65
CA GLU A 34 -6.18 7.22 -2.43
C GLU A 34 -5.54 8.57 -2.16
N ARG A 35 -6.34 9.64 -2.12
CA ARG A 35 -5.87 10.99 -1.81
C ARG A 35 -5.38 11.10 -0.36
N GLU A 36 -6.20 10.65 0.59
CA GLU A 36 -5.84 10.64 2.01
C GLU A 36 -4.53 9.86 2.23
N LYS A 37 -4.38 8.70 1.58
CA LYS A 37 -3.14 7.92 1.62
C LYS A 37 -1.95 8.71 1.10
N SER A 38 -2.06 9.38 -0.05
CA SER A 38 -0.97 10.20 -0.60
C SER A 38 -0.60 11.36 0.32
N GLU A 39 -1.58 12.06 0.88
CA GLU A 39 -1.36 13.16 1.83
C GLU A 39 -0.67 12.67 3.12
N ILE A 40 -1.11 11.53 3.66
CA ILE A 40 -0.47 10.88 4.81
C ILE A 40 0.95 10.45 4.47
N TYR A 41 1.20 9.93 3.26
CA TYR A 41 2.52 9.43 2.91
C TYR A 41 3.54 10.57 2.80
N GLU A 42 3.21 11.64 2.07
CA GLU A 42 4.07 12.81 1.98
C GLU A 42 4.32 13.42 3.37
N ALA A 43 3.27 13.67 4.16
CA ALA A 43 3.42 14.21 5.51
C ALA A 43 4.25 13.27 6.42
N GLY A 44 4.04 11.96 6.31
CA GLY A 44 4.75 10.93 7.05
C GLY A 44 6.24 10.88 6.72
N LEU A 45 6.61 10.98 5.44
CA LEU A 45 8.02 11.05 5.03
C LEU A 45 8.73 12.28 5.58
N GLN A 46 8.06 13.43 5.64
CA GLN A 46 8.61 14.66 6.21
C GLN A 46 8.64 14.67 7.74
N SER A 47 7.87 13.79 8.39
CA SER A 47 7.72 13.79 9.85
C SER A 47 8.95 13.30 10.63
N SER A 48 9.90 12.65 9.96
CA SER A 48 11.09 12.06 10.58
C SER A 48 12.27 11.98 9.61
N PRO A 49 13.52 12.16 10.07
CA PRO A 49 14.71 11.96 9.25
C PRO A 49 15.02 10.47 8.98
N TRP A 50 14.24 9.55 9.54
CA TRP A 50 14.36 8.11 9.35
C TRP A 50 12.99 7.49 9.14
N GLN A 51 12.97 6.40 8.37
CA GLN A 51 11.78 5.60 8.12
C GLN A 51 12.13 4.12 8.31
N HIS A 52 11.23 3.37 8.94
CA HIS A 52 11.29 1.92 8.91
C HIS A 52 10.73 1.43 7.58
N PHE A 53 11.40 0.45 6.96
CA PHE A 53 10.98 -0.15 5.71
C PHE A 53 11.01 -1.67 5.85
N ASP A 54 9.87 -2.31 5.69
CA ASP A 54 9.73 -3.77 5.70
C ASP A 54 9.07 -4.28 4.42
N GLN A 55 9.27 -5.56 4.11
CA GLN A 55 8.77 -6.21 2.89
C GLN A 55 8.30 -7.62 3.19
N THR A 56 7.04 -7.90 2.83
CA THR A 56 6.44 -9.25 2.90
C THR A 56 5.98 -9.72 1.53
N GLY A 57 6.01 -11.03 1.31
CA GLY A 57 5.50 -11.64 0.08
C GLY A 57 3.98 -11.52 -0.02
N ALA A 58 3.47 -11.26 -1.22
CA ALA A 58 2.05 -11.15 -1.52
C ALA A 58 1.68 -11.93 -2.78
N ARG A 59 0.39 -12.27 -2.92
CA ARG A 59 -0.17 -12.90 -4.12
C ARG A 59 -1.31 -12.04 -4.64
N VAL A 60 -1.15 -11.46 -5.81
CA VAL A 60 -2.18 -10.63 -6.47
C VAL A 60 -2.61 -11.35 -7.73
N GLY A 61 -3.89 -11.74 -7.79
CA GLY A 61 -4.44 -12.49 -8.94
C GLY A 61 -3.70 -13.80 -9.25
N GLY A 62 -3.09 -14.44 -8.24
CA GLY A 62 -2.29 -15.66 -8.46
C GLY A 62 -0.89 -15.40 -9.03
N VAL A 63 -0.39 -14.17 -8.98
CA VAL A 63 1.00 -13.82 -9.34
C VAL A 63 1.74 -13.37 -8.08
N ASN A 64 3.05 -13.64 -8.02
CA ASN A 64 3.88 -13.23 -6.89
C ASN A 64 4.13 -11.72 -6.94
N TYR A 65 3.94 -11.07 -5.80
CA TYR A 65 4.18 -9.65 -5.57
C TYR A 65 4.89 -9.48 -4.23
N THR A 66 5.30 -8.26 -3.92
CA THR A 66 5.84 -7.86 -2.62
C THR A 66 5.04 -6.69 -2.07
N THR A 67 4.51 -6.83 -0.86
CA THR A 67 3.92 -5.71 -0.12
C THR A 67 4.98 -5.08 0.76
N ASN A 68 5.16 -3.78 0.59
CA ASN A 68 6.11 -2.95 1.30
C ASN A 68 5.38 -2.18 2.40
N VAL A 69 6.05 -2.00 3.52
CA VAL A 69 5.58 -1.21 4.67
C VAL A 69 6.57 -0.09 4.90
N VAL A 70 6.11 1.15 4.91
CA VAL A 70 6.92 2.31 5.30
C VAL A 70 6.24 2.98 6.49
N CYS A 71 6.98 3.10 7.58
CA CYS A 71 6.40 3.62 8.82
C CYS A 71 7.41 4.29 9.74
N ASN A 72 6.86 5.05 10.66
CA ASN A 72 7.52 5.54 11.85
C ASN A 72 6.46 5.68 12.96
N PRO A 73 6.76 6.21 14.16
CA PRO A 73 5.78 6.32 15.25
C PRO A 73 4.51 7.13 14.94
N LEU A 74 4.50 7.91 13.86
CA LEU A 74 3.41 8.81 13.49
C LEU A 74 2.55 8.29 12.33
N TYR A 75 3.04 7.35 11.50
CA TYR A 75 2.29 6.85 10.35
C TYR A 75 2.73 5.47 9.89
N THR A 76 1.87 4.81 9.10
CA THR A 76 2.21 3.59 8.37
C THR A 76 1.51 3.58 7.02
N VAL A 77 2.27 3.32 5.96
CA VAL A 77 1.75 3.20 4.59
C VAL A 77 2.17 1.85 3.99
N TYR A 78 1.23 1.23 3.30
CA TYR A 78 1.42 -0.01 2.56
C TYR A 78 1.33 0.25 1.05
N PHE A 79 2.21 -0.40 0.28
CA PHE A 79 2.10 -0.43 -1.18
C PHE A 79 2.70 -1.72 -1.73
N THR A 80 2.14 -2.20 -2.85
CA THR A 80 2.51 -3.49 -3.42
C THR A 80 3.23 -3.29 -4.75
N THR A 81 4.42 -3.86 -4.87
CA THR A 81 5.24 -3.85 -6.08
C THR A 81 5.36 -5.26 -6.66
N ALA A 82 5.60 -5.37 -7.97
CA ALA A 82 5.75 -6.67 -8.64
C ALA A 82 6.95 -7.45 -8.08
N ASN A 83 8.05 -6.74 -7.77
CA ASN A 83 9.31 -7.34 -7.35
C ASN A 83 9.80 -6.79 -6.01
N LYS A 84 10.71 -7.55 -5.39
CA LYS A 84 11.54 -7.12 -4.27
C LYS A 84 12.91 -6.73 -4.81
N ASP A 85 13.16 -5.44 -4.91
CA ASP A 85 14.45 -4.91 -5.36
C ASP A 85 14.77 -3.56 -4.71
N ARG A 86 16.01 -3.11 -4.87
CA ARG A 86 16.50 -1.87 -4.27
C ARG A 86 15.81 -0.63 -4.83
N LEU A 87 15.41 -0.65 -6.11
CA LEU A 87 14.74 0.48 -6.74
C LEU A 87 13.34 0.65 -6.16
N SER A 88 12.63 -0.44 -5.89
CA SER A 88 11.34 -0.43 -5.20
C SER A 88 11.42 0.18 -3.79
N VAL A 89 12.54 -0.02 -3.08
CA VAL A 89 12.79 0.61 -1.78
C VAL A 89 12.97 2.12 -1.93
N LEU A 90 13.84 2.55 -2.85
CA LEU A 90 14.05 3.98 -3.13
C LEU A 90 12.75 4.65 -3.58
N GLN A 91 11.98 3.97 -4.43
CA GLN A 91 10.70 4.43 -4.93
C GLN A 91 9.70 4.67 -3.80
N GLY A 92 9.67 3.79 -2.79
CA GLY A 92 8.84 3.98 -1.60
C GLY A 92 9.30 5.17 -0.76
N LEU A 93 10.59 5.27 -0.46
CA LEU A 93 11.13 6.40 0.31
C LEU A 93 10.98 7.77 -0.38
N LEU A 94 10.68 7.76 -1.68
CA LEU A 94 10.41 8.96 -2.49
C LEU A 94 8.92 9.14 -2.80
N ASP A 95 8.01 8.44 -2.11
CA ASP A 95 6.55 8.51 -2.36
C ASP A 95 6.19 8.35 -3.86
N GLY A 96 6.75 7.34 -4.52
CA GLY A 96 6.40 7.06 -5.91
C GLY A 96 6.93 8.08 -6.94
N ARG A 97 7.70 9.11 -6.53
CA ARG A 97 8.34 10.07 -7.45
C ARG A 97 9.37 9.40 -8.35
N GLU A 98 9.45 9.84 -9.60
CA GLU A 98 10.40 9.29 -10.58
C GLU A 98 11.84 9.26 -10.04
N LEU A 99 12.52 8.12 -10.24
CA LEU A 99 13.90 7.96 -9.80
C LEU A 99 14.85 8.70 -10.75
N GLU A 100 15.58 9.67 -10.20
CA GLU A 100 16.65 10.35 -10.91
C GLU A 100 18.01 9.71 -10.61
N PHE A 101 18.77 9.40 -11.65
CA PHE A 101 20.09 8.77 -11.52
C PHE A 101 21.19 9.73 -11.97
N ARG A 102 22.29 9.79 -11.20
CA ARG A 102 23.50 10.51 -11.60
C ARG A 102 24.62 9.52 -11.85
N LEU A 103 25.16 9.54 -13.07
CA LEU A 103 26.34 8.76 -13.43
C LEU A 103 27.58 9.45 -12.86
N ASN A 104 28.30 8.75 -11.97
CA ASN A 104 29.54 9.26 -11.40
C ASN A 104 30.73 8.89 -12.31
N PRO A 105 31.51 9.87 -12.81
CA PRO A 105 32.67 9.61 -13.66
C PRO A 105 33.82 8.84 -12.97
N LEU A 106 33.78 8.68 -11.64
CA LEU A 106 34.77 7.93 -10.85
C LEU A 106 34.49 6.42 -10.75
N THR A 107 33.52 5.89 -11.51
CA THR A 107 33.09 4.48 -11.42
C THR A 107 33.62 3.60 -12.58
N PHE A 108 34.75 3.99 -13.18
CA PHE A 108 35.48 3.19 -14.17
C PHE A 108 36.71 2.53 -13.55
#